data_AF-A0A955KV14-F1
#
_entry.id   AF-A0A955KV14-F1
#
_cell.length_a   1.000
_cell.length_b   1.000
_cell.length_c   1.000
_cell.angle_alpha   90.00
_cell.angle_beta   90.00
_cell.angle_gamma   90.00
#
_symmetry.space_group_name_H-M   'P 1'
#
loop_
_entity.id
_entity.type
_entity.pdbx_description
1 polymer ?
#
loop_
_entity_poly.entity_id
_entity_poly.type
_entity_poly.pdbx_seq_one_letter_code
_entity_poly.pdbx_strand_id
1 'polypeptide(L)'
;MKKTLFLLAAAVVLAGCTFPPKKTSQPETPSTKAEIANQFEKVADAMASGKPVECVMTQTTTNKSFTYQVKGKKIHAFGQLSPEASESGNMLTDGEFMYTWSDQSKEGTKFTIPTETEMAQQPEDPSKVVPDFRNTDTQQEYENLGYSINCAEKNLDDSAFVAPSDVKFTDLSQMMGAAKQYQQQMKDASNSGGTELTQEQIQQMMKTFGDQQ
;
A
#
# COMPACT_ATOMS: atom_id res chain seq x y z
N MET A 1 24.71 67.51 -55.72
CA MET A 1 23.29 67.65 -55.33
C MET A 1 22.98 66.61 -54.26
N LYS A 2 22.48 67.10 -53.12
CA LYS A 2 21.78 66.46 -51.97
C LYS A 2 22.19 65.07 -51.46
N LYS A 3 22.89 65.09 -50.31
CA LYS A 3 22.95 64.05 -49.27
C LYS A 3 21.80 64.26 -48.27
N THR A 4 21.10 63.20 -47.89
CA THR A 4 20.16 63.08 -46.74
C THR A 4 20.01 61.57 -46.51
N LEU A 5 20.55 60.92 -45.47
CA LEU A 5 20.34 61.04 -44.02
C LEU A 5 18.90 60.67 -43.59
N PHE A 6 18.69 59.37 -43.30
CA PHE A 6 17.58 58.79 -42.51
C PHE A 6 18.16 57.54 -41.82
N LEU A 7 18.63 57.60 -40.57
CA LEU A 7 17.92 57.57 -39.28
C LEU A 7 17.06 56.31 -39.05
N LEU A 8 17.61 55.44 -38.19
CA LEU A 8 16.98 54.58 -37.17
C LEU A 8 15.63 53.91 -37.49
N ALA A 9 15.63 52.57 -37.50
CA ALA A 9 14.62 51.75 -36.83
C ALA A 9 15.16 50.33 -36.60
N ALA A 10 15.85 50.14 -35.47
CA ALA A 10 16.13 48.81 -34.93
C ALA A 10 14.87 48.33 -34.19
N ALA A 11 14.06 47.50 -34.85
CA ALA A 11 12.95 46.79 -34.20
C ALA A 11 13.44 45.39 -33.81
N VAL A 12 13.90 45.28 -32.56
CA VAL A 12 14.16 44.02 -31.88
C VAL A 12 12.81 43.34 -31.60
N VAL A 13 12.50 42.26 -32.33
CA VAL A 13 11.34 41.40 -32.04
C VAL A 13 11.83 40.22 -31.20
N LEU A 14 11.96 40.44 -29.88
CA LEU A 14 12.05 39.36 -28.89
C LEU A 14 10.62 39.05 -28.44
N ALA A 15 9.88 38.29 -29.25
CA ALA A 15 8.62 37.69 -28.82
C ALA A 15 8.96 36.47 -27.94
N GLY A 16 8.74 36.63 -26.64
CA GLY A 16 9.06 35.65 -25.62
C GLY A 16 8.26 34.35 -25.75
N CYS A 17 8.97 33.23 -25.69
CA CYS A 17 8.38 31.92 -25.41
C CYS A 17 7.73 31.97 -24.03
N THR A 18 6.40 32.03 -24.01
CA THR A 18 5.58 31.89 -22.80
C THR A 18 5.61 30.42 -22.40
N PHE A 19 6.52 30.05 -21.49
CA PHE A 19 6.46 28.75 -20.84
C PHE A 19 5.16 28.69 -20.02
N PRO A 20 4.33 27.63 -20.15
CA PRO A 20 3.16 27.48 -19.30
C PRO A 20 3.62 27.43 -17.84
N PRO A 21 2.90 28.08 -16.91
CA PRO A 21 3.25 28.02 -15.50
C PRO A 21 3.26 26.55 -15.07
N LYS A 22 4.42 26.07 -14.59
CA LYS A 22 4.48 24.84 -13.81
C LYS A 22 3.41 24.98 -12.74
N LYS A 23 2.50 24.01 -12.66
CA LYS A 23 1.59 23.86 -11.53
C LYS A 23 2.46 23.73 -10.29
N THR A 24 2.66 24.84 -9.60
CA THR A 24 3.23 24.87 -8.26
C THR A 24 2.28 24.02 -7.42
N SER A 25 2.76 22.85 -6.97
CA SER A 25 2.05 22.04 -5.98
C SER A 25 1.76 22.94 -4.78
N GLN A 26 0.49 23.29 -4.64
CA GLN A 26 -0.01 24.10 -3.55
C GLN A 26 0.27 23.33 -2.25
N PRO A 27 0.73 23.99 -1.17
CA PRO A 27 0.88 23.33 0.13
C PRO A 27 -0.47 22.74 0.52
N GLU A 28 -0.53 21.41 0.61
CA GLU A 28 -1.74 20.72 1.06
C GLU A 28 -2.02 21.17 2.50
N THR A 29 -3.17 21.80 2.69
CA THR A 29 -3.66 22.16 4.02
C THR A 29 -3.99 20.86 4.75
N PRO A 30 -3.72 20.72 6.05
CA PRO A 30 -4.07 19.51 6.80
C PRO A 30 -5.54 19.16 6.58
N SER A 31 -5.81 17.95 6.10
CA SER A 31 -7.19 17.47 5.91
C SER A 31 -7.92 17.44 7.25
N THR A 32 -9.15 17.91 7.26
CA THR A 32 -10.05 17.83 8.40
C THR A 32 -10.54 16.40 8.61
N LYS A 33 -10.94 16.07 9.84
CA LYS A 33 -11.55 14.77 10.20
C LYS A 33 -12.70 14.37 9.26
N ALA A 34 -13.54 15.33 8.88
CA ALA A 34 -14.66 15.09 7.96
C ALA A 34 -14.20 14.76 6.53
N GLU A 35 -13.08 15.31 6.08
CA GLU A 35 -12.51 15.02 4.76
C GLU A 35 -11.89 13.62 4.73
N ILE A 36 -11.18 13.20 5.78
CA ILE A 36 -10.61 11.84 5.87
C ILE A 36 -11.72 10.79 5.85
N ALA A 37 -12.79 11.00 6.62
CA ALA A 37 -13.99 10.15 6.61
C ALA A 37 -14.58 9.98 5.20
N ASN A 38 -14.78 11.10 4.50
CA ASN A 38 -15.35 11.09 3.16
C ASN A 38 -14.46 10.36 2.14
N GLN A 39 -13.14 10.43 2.29
CA GLN A 39 -12.20 9.75 1.41
C GLN A 39 -12.18 8.24 1.67
N PHE A 40 -12.26 7.81 2.94
CA PHE A 40 -12.41 6.40 3.29
C PHE A 40 -13.69 5.79 2.69
N GLU A 41 -14.83 6.50 2.81
CA GLU A 41 -16.10 6.10 2.20
C GLU A 41 -15.99 5.96 0.67
N LYS A 42 -15.35 6.93 -0.01
CA LYS A 42 -15.11 6.86 -1.46
C LYS A 42 -14.29 5.64 -1.87
N VAL A 43 -13.29 5.24 -1.09
CA VAL A 43 -12.48 4.04 -1.37
C VAL A 43 -13.30 2.78 -1.15
N ALA A 44 -14.07 2.71 -0.06
CA ALA A 44 -14.98 1.60 0.19
C ALA A 44 -16.01 1.43 -0.95
N ASP A 45 -16.60 2.51 -1.41
CA ASP A 45 -17.54 2.52 -2.53
C ASP A 45 -16.87 2.12 -3.85
N ALA A 46 -15.65 2.58 -4.11
CA ALA A 46 -14.87 2.19 -5.28
C ALA A 46 -14.57 0.69 -5.31
N MET A 47 -14.18 0.12 -4.16
CA MET A 47 -13.99 -1.33 -4.01
C MET A 47 -15.28 -2.10 -4.29
N ALA A 48 -16.41 -1.65 -3.71
CA ALA A 48 -17.71 -2.31 -3.88
C ALA A 48 -18.26 -2.20 -5.32
N SER A 49 -18.05 -1.05 -5.97
CA SER A 49 -18.54 -0.78 -7.33
C SER A 49 -17.59 -1.22 -8.44
N GLY A 50 -16.35 -1.61 -8.10
CA GLY A 50 -15.30 -1.95 -9.06
C GLY A 50 -14.73 -0.74 -9.80
N LYS A 51 -15.06 0.48 -9.38
CA LYS A 51 -14.53 1.71 -9.99
C LYS A 51 -13.05 1.88 -9.63
N PRO A 52 -12.20 2.25 -10.60
CA PRO A 52 -10.79 2.46 -10.33
C PRO A 52 -10.53 3.80 -9.63
N VAL A 53 -9.81 3.76 -8.51
CA VAL A 53 -9.41 4.95 -7.75
C VAL A 53 -7.92 4.93 -7.42
N GLU A 54 -7.33 6.12 -7.39
CA GLU A 54 -5.98 6.33 -6.85
C GLU A 54 -6.08 7.26 -5.64
N CYS A 55 -5.45 6.86 -4.55
CA CYS A 55 -5.37 7.62 -3.31
C CYS A 55 -3.92 7.90 -2.97
N VAL A 56 -3.61 9.15 -2.66
CA VAL A 56 -2.32 9.53 -2.08
C VAL A 56 -2.54 9.79 -0.60
N MET A 57 -1.78 9.10 0.24
CA MET A 57 -1.74 9.33 1.67
C MET A 57 -0.43 9.99 2.04
N THR A 58 -0.50 11.11 2.76
CA THR A 58 0.66 11.90 3.14
C THR A 58 0.68 12.10 4.65
N GLN A 59 1.78 11.73 5.30
CA GLN A 59 1.98 12.03 6.70
C GLN A 59 2.33 13.51 6.85
N THR A 60 1.46 14.30 7.49
CA THR A 60 1.58 15.77 7.54
C THR A 60 2.83 16.27 8.28
N THR A 61 3.39 15.48 9.19
CA THR A 61 4.59 15.85 9.97
C THR A 61 5.89 15.66 9.22
N THR A 62 6.00 14.61 8.41
CA THR A 62 7.24 14.25 7.70
C THR A 62 7.18 14.53 6.20
N ASN A 63 5.98 14.81 5.66
CA ASN A 63 5.68 14.87 4.23
C ASN A 63 6.03 13.58 3.46
N LYS A 64 6.15 12.45 4.16
CA LYS A 64 6.28 11.14 3.53
C LYS A 64 4.93 10.72 2.98
N SER A 65 4.91 10.16 1.78
CA SER A 65 3.67 9.68 1.16
C SER A 65 3.81 8.30 0.54
N PHE A 66 2.67 7.65 0.42
CA PHE A 66 2.48 6.44 -0.36
C PHE A 66 1.17 6.53 -1.12
N THR A 67 1.07 5.76 -2.20
CA THR A 67 -0.07 5.76 -3.10
C THR A 67 -0.74 4.40 -3.07
N TYR A 68 -2.07 4.38 -3.00
CA TYR A 68 -2.89 3.21 -3.27
C TYR A 68 -3.61 3.37 -4.60
N GLN A 69 -3.63 2.29 -5.36
CA GLN A 69 -4.45 2.11 -6.54
C GLN A 69 -5.39 0.95 -6.27
N VAL A 70 -6.67 1.13 -6.57
CA VAL A 70 -7.71 0.15 -6.30
C VAL A 70 -8.55 -0.04 -7.55
N LYS A 71 -8.81 -1.29 -7.94
CA LYS A 71 -9.70 -1.66 -9.05
C LYS A 71 -10.38 -2.99 -8.73
N GLY A 72 -11.63 -2.92 -8.27
CA GLY A 72 -12.36 -4.09 -7.77
C GLY A 72 -11.67 -4.69 -6.53
N LYS A 73 -11.29 -5.96 -6.60
CA LYS A 73 -10.56 -6.65 -5.52
C LYS A 73 -9.04 -6.47 -5.57
N LYS A 74 -8.52 -5.82 -6.62
CA LYS A 74 -7.08 -5.62 -6.80
C LYS A 74 -6.65 -4.31 -6.16
N ILE A 75 -5.53 -4.36 -5.44
CA ILE A 75 -4.94 -3.21 -4.76
C ILE A 75 -3.45 -3.21 -5.06
N HIS A 76 -2.90 -2.03 -5.35
CA HIS A 76 -1.47 -1.81 -5.45
C HIS A 76 -1.09 -0.59 -4.60
N ALA A 77 -0.28 -0.82 -3.58
CA ALA A 77 0.30 0.21 -2.72
C ALA A 77 1.78 0.37 -3.05
N PHE A 78 2.27 1.59 -3.21
CA PHE A 78 3.69 1.83 -3.44
C PHE A 78 4.15 3.17 -2.86
N GLY A 79 5.46 3.27 -2.58
CA GLY A 79 6.08 4.44 -1.97
C GLY A 79 6.61 4.12 -0.57
N GLN A 80 6.62 5.12 0.32
CA GLN A 80 7.10 4.93 1.69
C GLN A 80 6.00 4.36 2.57
N LEU A 81 5.81 3.04 2.49
CA LEU A 81 4.71 2.30 3.16
C LEU A 81 4.77 2.34 4.70
N SER A 82 5.87 2.84 5.29
CA SER A 82 5.99 3.10 6.72
C SER A 82 6.73 4.42 6.98
N PRO A 83 6.38 5.19 8.04
CA PRO A 83 7.13 6.37 8.46
C PRO A 83 8.62 6.09 8.71
N GLU A 84 8.94 4.87 9.13
CA GLU A 84 10.30 4.43 9.48
C GLU A 84 11.04 3.84 8.27
N ALA A 85 10.31 3.48 7.21
CA ALA A 85 10.92 2.94 6.01
C ALA A 85 11.84 3.99 5.37
N SER A 86 13.11 3.60 5.23
CA SER A 86 14.11 4.35 4.46
C SER A 86 13.98 4.12 2.95
N GLU A 87 13.32 3.03 2.55
CA GLU A 87 13.19 2.60 1.17
C GLU A 87 11.72 2.59 0.74
N SER A 88 11.48 2.79 -0.56
CA SER A 88 10.17 2.61 -1.15
C SER A 88 9.86 1.13 -1.29
N GLY A 89 8.74 0.72 -0.72
CA GLY A 89 8.19 -0.62 -0.88
C GLY A 89 7.04 -0.62 -1.87
N ASN A 90 6.72 -1.81 -2.35
CA ASN A 90 5.53 -2.11 -3.11
C ASN A 90 4.78 -3.23 -2.42
N MET A 91 3.46 -3.16 -2.52
CA MET A 91 2.54 -4.20 -2.10
C MET A 91 1.43 -4.32 -3.13
N LEU A 92 1.11 -5.53 -3.55
CA LEU A 92 0.12 -5.76 -4.57
C LEU A 92 -0.74 -6.97 -4.20
N THR A 93 -2.02 -6.89 -4.49
CA THR A 93 -2.90 -8.06 -4.48
C THR A 93 -3.58 -8.21 -5.83
N ASP A 94 -3.54 -9.43 -6.37
CA ASP A 94 -4.26 -9.82 -7.58
C ASP A 94 -5.61 -10.49 -7.27
N GLY A 95 -5.93 -10.65 -5.98
CA GLY A 95 -7.13 -11.32 -5.46
C GLY A 95 -6.91 -12.75 -4.97
N GLU A 96 -5.76 -13.37 -5.27
CA GLU A 96 -5.38 -14.72 -4.79
C GLU A 96 -4.13 -14.64 -3.90
N PHE A 97 -3.12 -13.89 -4.34
CA PHE A 97 -1.88 -13.67 -3.64
C PHE A 97 -1.73 -12.21 -3.23
N MET A 98 -1.05 -12.00 -2.11
CA MET A 98 -0.47 -10.72 -1.75
C MET A 98 1.04 -10.80 -2.00
N TYR A 99 1.56 -9.79 -2.66
CA TYR A 99 2.96 -9.61 -3.01
C TYR A 99 3.50 -8.41 -2.25
N THR A 100 4.73 -8.50 -1.78
CA THR A 100 5.48 -7.36 -1.24
C THR A 100 6.91 -7.40 -1.77
N TRP A 101 7.47 -6.27 -2.18
CA TRP A 101 8.85 -6.21 -2.65
C TRP A 101 9.45 -4.81 -2.49
N SER A 102 10.79 -4.74 -2.53
CA SER A 102 11.53 -3.48 -2.66
C SER A 102 11.98 -3.31 -4.10
N ASP A 103 11.78 -2.11 -4.66
CA ASP A 103 12.28 -1.80 -6.01
C ASP A 103 13.81 -1.76 -6.07
N GLN A 104 14.47 -1.56 -4.93
CA GLN A 104 15.92 -1.46 -4.83
C GLN A 104 16.58 -2.85 -4.86
N SER A 105 16.09 -3.80 -4.06
CA SER A 105 16.66 -5.15 -4.00
C SER A 105 16.17 -6.05 -5.13
N LYS A 106 15.01 -5.77 -5.72
CA LYS A 106 14.30 -6.67 -6.66
C LYS A 106 14.01 -8.04 -6.05
N GLU A 107 13.84 -8.07 -4.75
CA GLU A 107 13.45 -9.24 -3.97
C GLU A 107 12.17 -8.94 -3.20
N GLY A 108 11.34 -9.97 -3.06
CA GLY A 108 10.05 -9.85 -2.43
C GLY A 108 9.54 -11.17 -1.88
N THR A 109 8.38 -11.09 -1.26
CA THR A 109 7.65 -12.26 -0.77
C THR A 109 6.25 -12.28 -1.35
N LYS A 110 5.70 -13.47 -1.51
CA LYS A 110 4.29 -13.66 -1.85
C LYS A 110 3.65 -14.66 -0.89
N PHE A 111 2.39 -14.43 -0.57
CA PHE A 111 1.61 -15.32 0.28
C PHE A 111 0.15 -15.36 -0.19
N THR A 112 -0.50 -16.51 -0.02
CA THR A 112 -1.93 -16.67 -0.31
C THR A 112 -2.77 -15.84 0.65
N ILE A 113 -3.77 -15.14 0.10
CA ILE A 113 -4.73 -14.39 0.89
C ILE A 113 -5.67 -15.39 1.59
N PRO A 114 -5.83 -15.32 2.92
CA PRO A 114 -6.75 -16.19 3.64
C PRO A 114 -8.17 -16.01 3.13
N THR A 115 -8.90 -17.12 3.02
CA THR A 115 -10.34 -17.07 2.71
C THR A 115 -11.13 -16.41 3.85
N GLU A 116 -12.33 -15.92 3.57
CA GLU A 116 -13.21 -15.31 4.59
C GLU A 116 -13.46 -16.27 5.78
N THR A 117 -13.55 -17.58 5.51
CA THR A 117 -13.67 -18.61 6.55
C THR A 117 -12.43 -18.72 7.43
N GLU A 118 -11.24 -18.56 6.86
CA GLU A 118 -9.98 -18.56 7.62
C GLU A 118 -9.76 -17.25 8.39
N MET A 119 -10.17 -16.11 7.82
CA MET A 119 -10.10 -14.81 8.50
C MET A 119 -10.98 -14.78 9.75
N ALA A 120 -12.16 -15.43 9.73
CA ALA A 120 -13.06 -15.52 10.88
C ALA A 120 -12.48 -16.32 12.07
N GLN A 121 -11.38 -17.05 11.87
CA GLN A 121 -10.76 -17.93 12.88
C GLN A 121 -9.43 -17.39 13.44
N GLN A 122 -8.87 -16.32 12.86
CA GLN A 122 -7.63 -15.71 13.36
C GLN A 122 -7.91 -14.64 14.43
N PRO A 123 -7.24 -14.71 15.59
CA PRO A 123 -7.55 -13.83 16.70
C PRO A 123 -7.00 -12.41 16.56
N GLU A 124 -5.91 -12.14 15.82
CA GLU A 124 -5.44 -10.77 15.53
C GLU A 124 -4.67 -10.75 14.19
N ASP A 125 -4.80 -9.65 13.46
CA ASP A 125 -4.46 -9.47 12.03
C ASP A 125 -2.99 -9.03 11.83
N PRO A 126 -2.09 -9.92 11.34
CA PRO A 126 -0.70 -9.56 11.07
C PRO A 126 -0.49 -8.82 9.74
N SER A 127 -1.54 -8.34 9.08
CA SER A 127 -1.48 -7.81 7.70
C SER A 127 -2.24 -6.50 7.49
N LYS A 128 -2.26 -5.58 8.45
CA LYS A 128 -2.82 -4.23 8.24
C LYS A 128 -1.86 -3.30 7.49
N VAL A 129 -1.45 -3.68 6.29
CA VAL A 129 -0.65 -2.79 5.40
C VAL A 129 -1.56 -2.04 4.42
N VAL A 130 -2.78 -2.55 4.21
CA VAL A 130 -3.86 -1.83 3.54
C VAL A 130 -4.87 -1.40 4.62
N PRO A 131 -5.24 -0.11 4.72
CA PRO A 131 -6.30 0.33 5.61
C PRO A 131 -7.59 -0.43 5.29
N ASP A 132 -8.25 -0.97 6.31
CA ASP A 132 -9.64 -1.36 6.15
C ASP A 132 -10.50 -0.09 6.05
N PHE A 133 -10.72 0.35 4.81
CA PHE A 133 -11.48 1.57 4.52
C PHE A 133 -12.96 1.48 4.94
N ARG A 134 -13.44 0.29 5.35
CA ARG A 134 -14.80 0.09 5.88
C ARG A 134 -14.85 0.14 7.41
N ASN A 135 -13.69 0.19 8.07
CA ASN A 135 -13.58 0.17 9.52
C ASN A 135 -13.35 1.59 10.07
N THR A 136 -14.27 2.03 10.94
CA THR A 136 -14.20 3.35 11.59
C THR A 136 -13.02 3.51 12.54
N ASP A 137 -12.55 2.42 13.16
CA ASP A 137 -11.39 2.44 14.05
C ASP A 137 -10.11 2.66 13.24
N THR A 138 -10.00 2.01 12.07
CA THR A 138 -8.89 2.24 11.14
C THR A 138 -8.90 3.68 10.64
N GLN A 139 -10.05 4.23 10.28
CA GLN A 139 -10.14 5.65 9.91
C GLN A 139 -9.62 6.56 11.03
N GLN A 140 -10.07 6.34 12.27
CA GLN A 140 -9.65 7.13 13.43
C GLN A 140 -8.15 6.99 13.72
N GLU A 141 -7.57 5.81 13.51
CA GLU A 141 -6.13 5.57 13.63
C GLU A 141 -5.33 6.46 12.66
N TYR A 142 -5.68 6.47 11.38
CA TYR A 142 -4.98 7.29 10.37
C TYR A 142 -5.15 8.80 10.63
N GLU A 143 -6.31 9.23 11.14
CA GLU A 143 -6.53 10.60 11.62
C GLU A 143 -5.55 10.95 12.76
N ASN A 144 -5.45 10.09 13.78
CA ASN A 144 -4.60 10.31 14.95
C ASN A 144 -3.11 10.30 14.59
N LEU A 145 -2.72 9.51 13.59
CA LEU A 145 -1.36 9.47 13.05
C LEU A 145 -1.01 10.68 12.16
N GLY A 146 -1.98 11.58 11.91
CA GLY A 146 -1.76 12.82 11.18
C GLY A 146 -1.59 12.61 9.67
N TYR A 147 -2.30 11.65 9.08
CA TYR A 147 -2.34 11.47 7.63
C TYR A 147 -3.39 12.36 6.98
N SER A 148 -3.05 12.97 5.85
CA SER A 148 -4.02 13.42 4.85
C SER A 148 -4.24 12.31 3.82
N ILE A 149 -5.44 12.23 3.27
CA ILE A 149 -5.79 11.30 2.21
C ILE A 149 -6.50 12.06 1.08
N ASN A 150 -6.05 11.83 -0.15
CA ASN A 150 -6.63 12.43 -1.34
C ASN A 150 -6.88 11.36 -2.39
N CYS A 151 -8.14 10.99 -2.59
CA CYS A 151 -8.55 10.02 -3.59
C CYS A 151 -9.24 10.66 -4.79
N ALA A 152 -8.91 10.16 -5.97
CA ALA A 152 -9.55 10.54 -7.22
C ALA A 152 -9.89 9.29 -8.05
N GLU A 153 -11.02 9.33 -8.74
CA GLU A 153 -11.28 8.36 -9.82
C GLU A 153 -10.19 8.50 -10.88
N LYS A 154 -9.56 7.40 -11.25
CA LYS A 154 -8.46 7.37 -12.22
C LYS A 154 -8.62 6.17 -13.12
N ASN A 155 -8.39 6.33 -14.42
CA ASN A 155 -8.34 5.17 -15.31
C ASN A 155 -7.04 4.40 -15.05
N LEU A 156 -7.15 3.20 -14.47
CA LEU A 156 -6.02 2.35 -14.09
C LEU A 156 -5.93 1.15 -15.04
N ASP A 157 -4.76 0.97 -15.62
CA ASP A 157 -4.43 -0.17 -16.46
C ASP A 157 -4.30 -1.45 -15.62
N ASP A 158 -4.63 -2.61 -16.21
CA ASP A 158 -4.54 -3.89 -15.50
C ASP A 158 -3.10 -4.26 -15.15
N SER A 159 -2.11 -3.77 -15.91
CA SER A 159 -0.69 -3.97 -15.61
C SER A 159 -0.24 -3.33 -14.29
N ALA A 160 -0.95 -2.32 -13.80
CA ALA A 160 -0.69 -1.74 -12.47
C ALA A 160 -0.97 -2.74 -11.33
N PHE A 161 -1.66 -3.84 -11.63
CA PHE A 161 -2.03 -4.90 -10.69
C PHE A 161 -1.44 -6.25 -11.07
N VAL A 162 -0.32 -6.26 -11.79
CA VAL A 162 0.46 -7.46 -12.10
C VAL A 162 1.82 -7.32 -11.44
N ALA A 163 2.20 -8.34 -10.66
CA ALA A 163 3.53 -8.35 -10.05
C ALA A 163 4.63 -8.37 -11.14
N PRO A 164 5.69 -7.56 -11.00
CA PRO A 164 6.75 -7.46 -11.99
C PRO A 164 7.55 -8.76 -12.14
N SER A 165 7.84 -9.17 -13.37
CA SER A 165 8.55 -10.43 -13.66
C SER A 165 10.05 -10.38 -13.36
N ASP A 166 10.63 -9.19 -13.19
CA ASP A 166 12.03 -9.00 -12.80
C ASP A 166 12.27 -9.10 -11.29
N VAL A 167 11.21 -9.20 -10.48
CA VAL A 167 11.30 -9.38 -9.03
C VAL A 167 11.28 -10.86 -8.67
N LYS A 168 12.21 -11.28 -7.81
CA LYS A 168 12.24 -12.63 -7.26
C LYS A 168 11.37 -12.71 -6.02
N PHE A 169 10.31 -13.50 -6.09
CA PHE A 169 9.40 -13.71 -4.98
C PHE A 169 9.65 -15.04 -4.27
N THR A 170 9.94 -14.97 -2.97
CA THR A 170 9.89 -16.14 -2.09
C THR A 170 8.44 -16.43 -1.71
N ASP A 171 7.97 -17.65 -1.97
CA ASP A 171 6.62 -18.08 -1.61
C ASP A 171 6.56 -18.51 -0.14
N LEU A 172 5.87 -17.73 0.68
CA LEU A 172 5.71 -17.99 2.11
C LEU A 172 4.38 -18.69 2.44
N SER A 173 3.56 -19.02 1.43
CA SER A 173 2.23 -19.59 1.64
C SER A 173 2.29 -20.94 2.38
N GLN A 174 3.31 -21.75 2.09
CA GLN A 174 3.53 -23.02 2.78
C GLN A 174 3.92 -22.84 4.24
N MET A 175 4.76 -21.84 4.53
CA MET A 175 5.22 -21.56 5.90
C MET A 175 4.07 -21.03 6.76
N MET A 176 3.20 -20.19 6.19
CA MET A 176 1.97 -19.73 6.86
C MET A 176 1.00 -20.87 7.13
N GLY A 177 0.87 -21.84 6.22
CA GLY A 177 0.05 -23.04 6.44
C GLY A 177 0.52 -23.83 7.67
N ALA A 178 1.84 -24.04 7.80
CA ALA A 178 2.41 -24.73 8.96
C ALA A 178 2.22 -23.93 10.27
N ALA A 179 2.42 -22.60 10.23
CA ALA A 179 2.21 -21.73 11.38
C ALA A 179 0.74 -21.74 11.85
N LYS A 180 -0.23 -21.75 10.91
CA LYS A 180 -1.67 -21.85 11.22
C LYS A 180 -2.00 -23.19 11.91
N GLN A 181 -1.48 -24.30 11.39
CA GLN A 181 -1.68 -25.61 12.01
C GLN A 181 -1.14 -25.64 13.44
N TYR A 182 0.03 -25.05 13.66
CA TYR A 182 0.63 -24.94 14.99
C TYR A 182 -0.22 -24.11 15.96
N GLN A 183 -0.70 -22.94 15.52
CA GLN A 183 -1.57 -22.09 16.33
C GLN A 183 -2.87 -22.79 16.70
N GLN A 184 -3.45 -23.58 15.79
CA GLN A 184 -4.66 -24.35 16.06
C GLN A 184 -4.40 -25.44 17.11
N GLN A 185 -3.30 -26.19 16.99
CA GLN A 185 -2.91 -27.21 17.98
C GLN A 185 -2.73 -26.61 19.38
N MET A 186 -2.16 -25.40 19.46
CA MET A 186 -2.01 -24.67 20.73
C MET A 186 -3.35 -24.20 21.31
N LYS A 187 -4.28 -23.73 20.47
CA LYS A 187 -5.64 -23.38 20.91
C LYS A 187 -6.41 -24.60 21.42
N ASP A 188 -6.32 -25.72 20.72
CA ASP A 188 -6.99 -26.96 21.10
C ASP A 188 -6.45 -27.48 22.44
N ALA A 189 -5.12 -27.43 22.64
CA ALA A 189 -4.47 -27.79 23.91
C ALA A 189 -4.83 -26.84 25.07
N SER A 190 -5.01 -25.54 24.78
CA SER A 190 -5.45 -24.55 25.78
C SER A 190 -6.92 -24.74 26.19
N ASN A 191 -7.80 -25.09 25.26
CA ASN A 191 -9.23 -25.29 25.51
C ASN A 191 -9.56 -26.64 26.15
N SER A 192 -8.64 -27.62 26.10
CA SER A 192 -8.79 -28.92 26.77
C SER A 192 -8.44 -28.93 28.27
N GLY A 193 -8.25 -27.76 28.89
CA GLY A 193 -8.07 -27.65 30.34
C GLY A 193 -6.65 -28.00 30.80
N GLY A 194 -5.67 -27.18 30.44
CA GLY A 194 -4.44 -26.98 31.24
C GLY A 194 -3.58 -28.22 31.52
N THR A 195 -3.39 -29.12 30.55
CA THR A 195 -2.27 -30.07 30.62
C THR A 195 -1.01 -29.43 30.02
N GLU A 196 0.08 -29.41 30.78
CA GLU A 196 1.43 -29.10 30.29
C GLU A 196 1.70 -29.81 28.96
N LEU A 197 2.27 -29.10 27.98
CA LEU A 197 2.80 -29.69 26.75
C LEU A 197 3.69 -30.87 27.12
N THR A 198 3.37 -32.05 26.59
CA THR A 198 4.16 -33.23 26.90
C THR A 198 5.54 -33.10 26.25
N GLN A 199 6.56 -33.69 26.87
CA GLN A 199 7.91 -33.78 26.30
C GLN A 199 7.90 -34.33 24.86
N GLU A 200 6.99 -35.26 24.56
CA GLU A 200 6.82 -35.82 23.21
C GLU A 200 6.30 -34.79 22.22
N GLN A 201 5.33 -33.95 22.60
CA GLN A 201 4.83 -32.86 21.77
C GLN A 201 5.92 -31.82 21.51
N ILE A 202 6.76 -31.52 22.50
CA ILE A 202 7.91 -30.61 22.36
C ILE A 202 8.98 -31.20 21.43
N GLN A 203 9.27 -32.50 21.53
CA GLN A 203 10.24 -33.17 20.65
C GLN A 203 9.73 -33.25 19.20
N GLN A 204 8.44 -33.52 19.00
CA GLN A 204 7.84 -33.57 17.66
C GLN A 204 7.82 -32.18 17.00
N MET A 205 7.66 -31.13 17.81
CA MET A 205 7.79 -29.74 17.39
C MET A 205 9.22 -29.43 16.93
N MET A 206 10.24 -29.77 17.72
CA MET A 206 11.64 -29.54 17.34
C MET A 206 12.05 -30.31 16.08
N LYS A 207 11.52 -31.51 15.87
CA LYS A 207 11.79 -32.30 14.66
C LYS A 207 11.21 -31.65 13.39
N THR A 208 10.00 -31.14 13.47
CA THR A 208 9.33 -30.50 12.32
C THR A 208 10.05 -29.24 11.84
N PHE A 209 10.66 -28.47 12.75
CA PHE A 209 11.47 -27.30 12.39
C PHE A 209 12.91 -27.64 11.96
N GLY A 210 13.47 -28.75 12.47
CA GLY A 210 14.83 -29.19 12.14
C GLY A 210 14.96 -29.77 10.73
N ASP A 211 13.89 -30.39 10.21
CA ASP A 211 13.91 -31.06 8.90
C ASP A 211 13.66 -30.10 7.70
N GLN A 212 13.48 -28.79 7.95
CA GLN A 212 13.25 -27.76 6.90
C GLN A 212 14.44 -26.80 6.68
N GLN A 213 15.61 -27.07 7.27
CA GLN A 213 16.89 -26.43 6.92
C GLN A 213 17.73 -27.35 6.03
#